data_AF-A0A918M0J9-F1
#
_entry.id   AF-A0A918M0J9-F1
#
_cell.length_a   1.000
_cell.length_b   1.000
_cell.length_c   1.000
_cell.angle_alpha   90.00
_cell.angle_beta   90.00
_cell.angle_gamma   90.00
#
_symmetry.space_group_name_H-M   'P 1'
#
loop_
_entity.id
_entity.type
_entity.pdbx_description
1 polymer ?
#
loop_
_entity_poly.entity_id
_entity_poly.type
_entity_poly.pdbx_seq_one_letter_code
_entity_poly.pdbx_strand_id
1 'polypeptide(L)' 'MNRIRKSTDLAPEEAWFKSSYSSGSEGNCVEAADLEAEVGVRDSKDKAGPALVFPKSSWSAFVTSVRAGEFSPRA' A
#
# COMPACT_ATOMS: atom_id res chain seq x y z
N MET A 1 4.12 -12.70 9.51
CA MET A 1 4.14 -13.47 8.25
C MET A 1 3.53 -12.63 7.14
N ASN A 2 4.33 -12.06 6.24
CA ASN A 2 3.80 -11.34 5.06
C ASN A 2 3.18 -12.35 4.09
N ARG A 3 1.90 -12.18 3.76
CA ARG A 3 1.21 -12.97 2.74
C ARG A 3 1.25 -12.20 1.43
N ILE A 4 2.07 -12.68 0.50
CA ILE A 4 2.11 -12.18 -0.88
C ILE A 4 1.01 -12.89 -1.67
N ARG A 5 0.11 -12.15 -2.31
CA ARG A 5 -1.00 -12.66 -3.14
C ARG A 5 -1.06 -11.91 -4.47
N LYS A 6 -1.64 -12.47 -5.53
CA LYS A 6 -1.86 -11.69 -6.77
C LYS A 6 -2.86 -10.58 -6.52
N SER A 7 -2.59 -9.38 -7.02
CA SER A 7 -3.45 -8.21 -6.88
C SER A 7 -4.87 -8.42 -7.39
N THR A 8 -5.02 -9.11 -8.52
CA THR A 8 -6.32 -9.40 -9.16
C THR A 8 -7.22 -10.31 -8.33
N ASP A 9 -6.64 -11.09 -7.42
CA ASP A 9 -7.38 -11.99 -6.53
C ASP A 9 -7.82 -11.29 -5.24
N LEU A 10 -7.33 -10.06 -4.99
CA LEU A 10 -7.61 -9.30 -3.77
C LEU A 10 -8.78 -8.33 -3.92
N ALA A 11 -8.79 -7.57 -5.03
CA ALA A 11 -9.76 -6.52 -5.24
C ALA A 11 -9.88 -6.16 -6.73
N PRO A 12 -11.03 -5.65 -7.17
CA PRO A 12 -11.21 -5.12 -8.52
C PRO A 12 -10.32 -3.89 -8.75
N GLU A 13 -10.06 -3.56 -10.02
CA GLU A 13 -9.14 -2.49 -10.41
C GLU A 13 -9.52 -1.12 -9.82
N GLU A 14 -10.82 -0.83 -9.70
CA GLU A 14 -11.34 0.45 -9.22
C GLU A 14 -11.16 0.65 -7.70
N ALA A 15 -10.90 -0.43 -6.95
CA ALA A 15 -10.63 -0.35 -5.53
C ALA A 15 -9.18 0.09 -5.21
N TRP A 16 -8.28 0.05 -6.21
CA TRP A 16 -6.90 0.46 -6.07
C TRP A 16 -6.77 1.97 -6.31
N PHE A 17 -6.16 2.68 -5.37
CA PHE A 17 -6.00 4.13 -5.46
C PHE A 17 -4.55 4.55 -5.21
N LYS A 18 -4.17 5.66 -5.85
CA LYS A 18 -2.90 6.35 -5.64
C LYS A 18 -3.10 7.49 -4.64
N SER A 19 -2.05 7.83 -3.90
CA SER A 19 -2.05 9.05 -3.09
C SER A 19 -2.18 10.28 -3.99
N SER A 20 -3.03 11.24 -3.60
CA SER A 20 -3.19 12.53 -4.28
C SER A 20 -1.93 13.38 -4.30
N TYR A 21 -0.92 13.03 -3.49
CA TYR A 21 0.40 13.68 -3.46
C TYR A 21 1.37 13.17 -4.54
N SER A 22 0.92 12.26 -5.41
CA SER A 22 1.75 11.59 -6.44
C SER A 22 1.51 12.17 -7.86
N SER A 23 1.21 13.47 -7.96
CA SER A 23 0.87 14.16 -9.21
C SER A 23 2.07 14.73 -9.98
N GLY A 24 3.29 14.59 -9.46
CA GLY A 24 4.52 15.01 -10.13
C GLY A 24 5.03 13.97 -11.14
N SER A 25 5.46 14.44 -12.31
CA SER A 25 6.07 13.61 -13.37
C SER A 25 7.21 12.76 -12.81
N GLU A 26 7.22 11.48 -13.19
CA GLU A 26 8.19 10.41 -12.89
C GLU A 26 7.78 9.42 -11.78
N GLY A 27 6.79 8.56 -12.09
CA GLY A 27 6.76 7.19 -11.57
C GLY A 27 6.02 6.98 -10.24
N ASN A 28 4.70 6.85 -10.31
CA ASN A 28 3.90 6.39 -9.18
C ASN A 28 4.13 4.90 -8.92
N CYS A 29 4.93 4.57 -7.89
CA CYS A 29 5.45 3.23 -7.66
C CYS A 29 4.55 2.30 -6.84
N VAL A 30 3.50 2.80 -6.17
CA VAL A 30 2.58 1.94 -5.40
C VAL A 30 1.12 2.41 -5.43
N GLU A 31 0.21 1.45 -5.39
CA GLU A 31 -1.24 1.62 -5.19
C GLU A 31 -1.66 0.87 -3.93
N ALA A 32 -2.69 1.36 -3.24
CA ALA A 32 -3.26 0.71 -2.06
C ALA A 32 -4.74 0.37 -2.26
N ALA A 33 -5.23 -0.65 -1.56
CA ALA A 33 -6.65 -1.03 -1.51
C ALA A 33 -7.07 -1.38 -0.07
N ASP A 34 -8.28 -0.97 0.32
CA ASP A 34 -8.92 -1.38 1.58
C ASP A 34 -9.65 -2.71 1.35
N LEU A 35 -9.22 -3.76 2.06
CA LEU A 35 -9.71 -5.14 1.93
C LEU A 35 -10.49 -5.55 3.20
N GLU A 36 -11.34 -4.65 3.70
CA GLU A 36 -12.12 -4.75 4.95
C GLU A 36 -11.28 -4.90 6.23
N ALA A 37 -10.65 -6.06 6.43
CA ALA A 37 -9.80 -6.40 7.56
C ALA A 37 -8.30 -6.26 7.24
N GLU A 38 -7.96 -6.10 5.96
CA GLU A 38 -6.59 -6.02 5.46
C GLU A 38 -6.38 -4.77 4.59
N VAL A 39 -5.11 -4.45 4.33
CA VAL A 39 -4.69 -3.43 3.37
C VAL A 39 -3.77 -4.10 2.37
N GLY A 40 -4.11 -3.96 1.09
CA GLY A 40 -3.28 -4.40 -0.03
C GLY A 40 -2.38 -3.27 -0.51
N VAL A 41 -1.13 -3.59 -0.87
CA VAL A 41 -0.19 -2.67 -1.53
C VAL A 41 0.42 -3.37 -2.74
N ARG A 42 0.28 -2.79 -3.94
CA ARG A 42 0.83 -3.34 -5.19
C ARG A 42 1.70 -2.31 -5.93
N ASP A 43 2.53 -2.78 -6.85
CA ASP A 43 3.22 -1.91 -7.81
C ASP A 43 2.23 -1.38 -8.86
N SER A 44 2.12 -0.07 -9.02
CA SER A 44 1.23 0.53 -10.02
C SER A 44 1.63 0.18 -11.47
N LYS A 45 2.89 -0.25 -11.70
CA LYS A 45 3.42 -0.64 -13.02
C LYS A 45 3.15 -2.11 -13.32
N ASP A 46 2.98 -2.95 -12.30
CA ASP A 46 2.64 -4.36 -12.42
C ASP A 46 1.30 -4.64 -11.72
N LYS A 47 0.23 -4.12 -12.32
CA LYS A 47 -1.12 -4.17 -11.76
C LYS A 47 -1.67 -5.57 -11.55
N ALA A 48 -1.17 -6.57 -12.28
CA ALA A 48 -1.54 -7.98 -12.15
C ALA A 48 -0.52 -8.79 -11.32
N GLY A 49 0.55 -8.14 -10.89
CA GLY A 49 1.63 -8.74 -10.13
C GLY A 49 1.27 -9.04 -8.67
N PRO A 50 2.28 -9.43 -7.89
CA PRO A 50 2.12 -9.69 -6.48
C PRO A 50 1.83 -8.40 -5.69
N ALA A 51 0.92 -8.49 -4.73
CA ALA A 51 0.60 -7.47 -3.75
C ALA A 51 0.99 -7.95 -2.34
N LEU A 52 1.50 -7.01 -1.55
CA LEU A 52 1.71 -7.18 -0.12
C LEU A 52 0.38 -6.99 0.60
N VAL A 53 0.12 -7.81 1.61
CA VAL A 53 -1.10 -7.72 2.41
C VAL A 53 -0.75 -7.59 3.88
N PHE A 54 -1.37 -6.61 4.53
CA PHE A 54 -1.19 -6.31 5.95
C PHE A 54 -2.53 -6.33 6.67
N PRO A 55 -2.60 -6.80 7.93
CA PRO A 55 -3.76 -6.53 8.77
C PRO A 55 -3.98 -5.03 8.92
N LYS A 56 -5.24 -4.58 8.90
CA LYS A 56 -5.59 -3.15 9.00
C LYS A 56 -5.09 -2.49 10.29
N SER A 57 -5.04 -3.25 11.39
CA SER A 57 -4.46 -2.80 12.66
C SER A 57 -2.96 -2.51 12.56
N SER A 58 -2.20 -3.40 11.93
CA SER A 58 -0.76 -3.22 11.69
C SER A 58 -0.49 -2.04 10.75
N TRP A 59 -1.30 -1.88 9.69
CA TRP A 59 -1.20 -0.73 8.80
C TRP A 59 -1.48 0.59 9.52
N SER A 60 -2.52 0.65 10.36
CA SER A 60 -2.85 1.82 11.15
C SER A 60 -1.74 2.20 12.15
N ALA A 61 -1.17 1.22 12.84
CA ALA A 61 -0.02 1.43 13.72
C ALA A 61 1.18 1.99 12.95
N PHE A 62 1.52 1.39 11.80
CA PHE A 62 2.59 1.86 10.93
C PHE A 62 2.41 3.33 10.50
N VAL A 63 1.23 3.69 9.99
CA VAL A 63 0.94 5.08 9.56
C VAL A 63 1.04 6.05 10.74
N THR A 64 0.63 5.63 11.94
CA THR A 64 0.73 6.43 13.16
C THR A 64 2.20 6.71 13.52
N SER A 65 3.04 5.67 13.52
CA SER A 65 4.50 5.80 13.75
C SER A 65 5.20 6.67 12.71
N VAL A 66 4.83 6.54 11.43
CA VAL A 66 5.35 7.42 10.35
C VAL A 66 5.00 8.88 10.62
N ARG A 67 3.74 9.18 10.98
CA ARG A 67 3.31 10.55 11.30
C ARG A 67 3.99 11.11 12.56
N ALA A 68 4.32 10.25 13.52
CA ALA A 68 5.06 10.63 14.71
C ALA A 68 6.57 10.85 14.46
N GLY A 69 7.06 10.59 13.24
CA GLY A 69 8.47 10.75 12.88
C GLY A 69 9.38 9.64 13.42
N GLU A 70 8.82 8.50 13.86
CA GLU A 70 9.60 7.41 14.46
C GLU A 70 10.57 6.74 13.47
N PHE A 71 10.34 6.90 12.17
CA PHE A 71 11.18 6.38 11.09
C PHE A 71 12.06 7.44 10.42
N SER A 72 12.13 8.67 10.96
CA SER A 72 13.09 9.65 10.47
C SER A 72 14.52 9.13 10.71
N PRO A 73 15.43 9.26 9.72
CA PRO A 73 16.82 8.87 9.93
C PRO A 73 17.35 9.57 11.18
N ARG A 74 17.97 8.83 12.10
CA ARG A 74 18.80 9.46 13.12
C ARG A 74 19.93 10.18 12.40
N ALA A 75 20.04 11.48 12.62
CA ALA A 75 21.20 12.28 12.23
C ALA A 75 22.45 11.80 12.99
#